data_AF-O25394-F1
#
_entry.id   AF-O25394-F1
#
_cell.length_a   1.000
_cell.length_b   1.000
_cell.length_c   1.000
_cell.angle_alpha   90.00
_cell.angle_beta   90.00
_cell.angle_gamma   90.00
#
_symmetry.space_group_name_H-M   'P 1'
#
loop_
_entity.id
_entity.type
_entity.pdbx_description
1 polymer ?
#
loop_
_entity_poly.entity_id
_entity_poly.type
_entity_poly.pdbx_seq_one_letter_code
_entity_poly.pdbx_strand_id
1 'polypeptide(L)'
;MILTFFIMEPSLKKAYDTGIKPYMDKKISYTEAFEKSALPFKEFMLKNTREKDLALFFRIRNLPNPKTPDEVSLSVLIPAFMISELKTAFQIGFLLYLPFLVIDMVISSILMAMGMMMLPPVMISLPFKILVFILVDGFNLLTENLVASFKMV
;
A
#
# COMPACT_ATOMS: atom_id res chain seq x y z
N MET A 1 -4.46 -4.83 8.99
CA MET A 1 -5.45 -5.94 8.88
C MET A 1 -6.86 -5.43 8.68
N ILE A 2 -7.46 -4.67 9.62
CA ILE A 2 -8.86 -4.19 9.46
C ILE A 2 -9.02 -3.31 8.21
N LEU A 3 -8.13 -2.33 8.02
CA LEU A 3 -8.09 -1.51 6.79
C LEU A 3 -7.94 -2.35 5.52
N THR A 4 -7.20 -3.46 5.59
CA THR A 4 -7.03 -4.37 4.46
C THR A 4 -8.36 -5.01 4.08
N PHE A 5 -9.13 -5.50 5.06
CA PHE A 5 -10.47 -6.05 4.78
C PHE A 5 -11.42 -5.00 4.22
N PHE A 6 -11.36 -3.77 4.74
CA PHE A 6 -12.18 -2.66 4.25
C PHE A 6 -11.87 -2.31 2.78
N ILE A 7 -10.60 -2.15 2.43
CA ILE A 7 -10.16 -1.83 1.06
C ILE A 7 -10.43 -3.00 0.10
N MET A 8 -10.25 -4.24 0.56
CA MET A 8 -10.38 -5.44 -0.27
C MET A 8 -11.80 -5.99 -0.36
N GLU A 9 -12.78 -5.42 0.34
CA GLU A 9 -14.18 -5.90 0.35
C GLU A 9 -14.73 -6.11 -1.08
N PRO A 10 -14.57 -5.18 -2.05
CA PRO A 10 -15.11 -5.37 -3.40
C PRO A 10 -14.50 -6.59 -4.13
N SER A 11 -13.18 -6.77 -4.00
CA SER A 11 -12.47 -7.91 -4.61
C SER A 11 -12.86 -9.22 -3.94
N LEU A 12 -13.00 -9.24 -2.61
CA LEU A 12 -13.44 -10.39 -1.84
C LEU A 12 -14.87 -10.80 -2.22
N LYS A 13 -15.79 -9.83 -2.31
CA LYS A 13 -17.17 -10.07 -2.74
C LYS A 13 -17.23 -10.61 -4.16
N LYS A 14 -16.51 -10.00 -5.09
CA LYS A 14 -16.45 -10.47 -6.49
C LYS A 14 -15.90 -11.90 -6.54
N ALA A 15 -14.83 -12.21 -5.82
CA ALA A 15 -14.25 -13.56 -5.78
C ALA A 15 -15.22 -14.59 -5.18
N TYR A 16 -15.97 -14.20 -4.14
CA TYR A 16 -17.00 -15.04 -3.55
C TYR A 16 -18.12 -15.34 -4.54
N ASP A 17 -18.65 -14.32 -5.21
CA ASP A 17 -19.79 -14.45 -6.12
C ASP A 17 -19.43 -15.19 -7.42
N THR A 18 -18.20 -15.00 -7.95
CA THR A 18 -17.78 -15.61 -9.23
C THR A 18 -17.18 -17.00 -9.09
N GLY A 19 -16.52 -17.30 -7.98
CA GLY A 19 -15.77 -18.56 -7.80
C GLY A 19 -16.27 -19.42 -6.65
N ILE A 20 -16.37 -18.85 -5.44
CA ILE A 20 -16.68 -19.65 -4.23
C ILE A 20 -18.14 -20.15 -4.24
N LYS A 21 -19.10 -19.25 -4.45
CA LYS A 21 -20.53 -19.58 -4.42
C LYS A 21 -20.91 -20.59 -5.52
N PRO A 22 -20.49 -20.43 -6.79
CA PRO A 22 -20.77 -21.43 -7.82
C PRO A 22 -20.10 -22.78 -7.57
N TYR A 23 -18.92 -22.80 -6.91
CA TYR A 23 -18.27 -24.05 -6.51
C TYR A 23 -19.03 -24.78 -5.40
N MET A 24 -19.49 -24.03 -4.38
CA MET A 24 -20.33 -24.58 -3.31
C MET A 24 -21.66 -25.12 -3.84
N ASP A 25 -22.24 -24.44 -4.85
CA ASP A 25 -23.42 -24.89 -5.59
C ASP A 25 -23.14 -26.06 -6.55
N LYS A 26 -21.90 -26.57 -6.61
CA LYS A 26 -21.43 -27.64 -7.51
C LYS A 26 -21.64 -27.33 -9.00
N LYS A 27 -21.68 -26.06 -9.38
CA LYS A 27 -21.87 -25.59 -10.78
C LYS A 27 -20.57 -25.54 -11.57
N ILE A 28 -19.44 -25.43 -10.88
CA ILE A 28 -18.12 -25.33 -11.50
C ILE A 28 -17.11 -26.28 -10.83
N SER A 29 -16.08 -26.64 -11.57
CA SER A 29 -14.97 -27.44 -11.05
C SER A 29 -14.11 -26.63 -10.07
N TYR A 30 -13.28 -27.31 -9.27
CA TYR A 30 -12.30 -26.66 -8.40
C TYR A 30 -11.34 -25.75 -9.17
N THR A 31 -10.85 -26.20 -10.34
CA THR A 31 -9.92 -25.43 -11.18
C THR A 31 -10.56 -24.13 -11.66
N GLU A 32 -11.79 -24.21 -12.15
CA GLU A 32 -12.54 -23.04 -12.61
C GLU A 32 -12.87 -22.09 -11.45
N ALA A 33 -13.18 -22.64 -10.27
CA ALA A 33 -13.42 -21.86 -9.06
C ALA A 33 -12.18 -21.06 -8.65
N PHE A 34 -11.00 -21.69 -8.71
CA PHE A 34 -9.73 -21.04 -8.41
C PHE A 34 -9.45 -19.90 -9.39
N GLU A 35 -9.57 -20.15 -10.69
CA GLU A 35 -9.34 -19.13 -11.73
C GLU A 35 -10.29 -17.93 -11.58
N LYS A 36 -11.59 -18.19 -11.38
CA LYS A 36 -12.60 -17.13 -11.20
C LYS A 36 -12.44 -16.38 -9.87
N SER A 37 -11.99 -17.04 -8.82
CA SER A 37 -11.73 -16.40 -7.52
C SER A 37 -10.44 -15.57 -7.53
N ALA A 38 -9.44 -15.98 -8.31
CA ALA A 38 -8.17 -15.27 -8.42
C ALA A 38 -8.26 -14.01 -9.30
N LEU A 39 -9.16 -14.00 -10.29
CA LEU A 39 -9.30 -12.91 -11.26
C LEU A 39 -9.53 -11.53 -10.61
N PRO A 40 -10.44 -11.33 -9.63
CA PRO A 40 -10.62 -10.05 -8.96
C PRO A 40 -9.37 -9.52 -8.25
N PHE A 41 -8.55 -10.42 -7.70
CA PHE A 41 -7.28 -10.04 -7.08
C PHE A 41 -6.23 -9.69 -8.14
N LYS A 42 -6.21 -10.42 -9.27
CA LYS A 42 -5.36 -10.10 -10.42
C LYS A 42 -5.67 -8.70 -10.96
N GLU A 43 -6.94 -8.39 -11.17
CA GLU A 43 -7.40 -7.07 -11.61
C GLU A 43 -6.99 -5.96 -10.63
N PHE A 44 -7.19 -6.19 -9.32
CA PHE A 44 -6.78 -5.26 -8.27
C PHE A 44 -5.27 -4.99 -8.30
N MET A 45 -4.45 -6.04 -8.38
CA MET A 45 -3.00 -5.90 -8.45
C MET A 45 -2.56 -5.19 -9.72
N LEU A 46 -3.17 -5.48 -10.87
CA LEU A 46 -2.85 -4.80 -12.14
C LEU A 46 -3.11 -3.29 -12.06
N LYS A 47 -4.21 -2.86 -11.43
CA LYS A 47 -4.54 -1.44 -11.28
C LYS A 47 -3.56 -0.65 -10.40
N ASN A 48 -2.97 -1.33 -9.41
CA ASN A 48 -2.07 -0.74 -8.43
C ASN A 48 -0.58 -1.03 -8.73
N THR A 49 -0.28 -1.82 -9.77
CA THR A 49 1.10 -2.08 -10.21
C THR A 49 1.53 -1.07 -11.26
N ARG A 50 2.66 -0.40 -11.04
CA ARG A 50 3.27 0.49 -12.05
C ARG A 50 3.78 -0.34 -13.23
N GLU A 51 3.52 0.11 -14.46
CA GLU A 51 3.97 -0.57 -15.69
C GLU A 51 5.48 -0.80 -15.72
N LYS A 52 6.27 0.16 -15.23
CA LYS A 52 7.73 0.07 -15.12
C LYS A 52 8.18 -1.09 -14.23
N ASP A 53 7.46 -1.34 -13.14
CA ASP A 53 7.74 -2.42 -12.20
C ASP A 53 7.31 -3.77 -12.77
N LEU A 54 6.18 -3.81 -13.48
CA LEU A 54 5.77 -5.00 -14.22
C LEU A 54 6.79 -5.38 -15.31
N ALA A 55 7.19 -4.40 -16.14
CA ALA A 55 8.17 -4.60 -17.21
C ALA A 55 9.55 -5.04 -16.70
N LEU A 56 9.92 -4.69 -15.45
CA LEU A 56 11.13 -5.20 -14.82
C LEU A 56 11.08 -6.73 -14.69
N PHE A 57 9.99 -7.30 -14.20
CA PHE A 57 9.87 -8.73 -14.00
C PHE A 57 9.72 -9.51 -15.31
N PHE A 58 9.08 -8.94 -16.34
CA PHE A 58 9.10 -9.52 -17.69
C PHE A 58 10.52 -9.63 -18.25
N ARG A 59 11.32 -8.56 -18.12
CA ARG A 59 12.73 -8.54 -18.56
C ARG A 59 13.59 -9.52 -17.78
N ILE A 60 13.44 -9.60 -16.45
CA ILE A 60 14.18 -10.57 -15.61
C ILE A 60 13.90 -12.01 -16.06
N ARG A 61 12.67 -12.31 -16.51
CA ARG A 61 12.26 -13.64 -16.95
C ARG A 61 12.47 -13.89 -18.45
N ASN A 62 12.99 -12.92 -19.20
CA ASN A 62 13.12 -12.96 -20.66
C ASN A 62 11.80 -13.33 -21.37
N LEU A 63 10.67 -12.84 -20.85
CA LEU A 63 9.35 -13.09 -21.41
C LEU A 63 9.01 -12.04 -22.48
N PRO A 64 8.25 -12.39 -23.53
CA PRO A 64 7.71 -11.39 -24.45
C PRO A 64 6.77 -10.44 -23.70
N ASN A 65 6.72 -9.18 -24.14
CA ASN A 65 5.81 -8.20 -23.55
C ASN A 65 4.36 -8.68 -23.72
N PRO A 66 3.54 -8.62 -22.65
CA PRO A 66 2.15 -9.03 -22.71
C PRO A 66 1.37 -8.02 -23.56
N LYS A 67 0.52 -8.51 -24.46
CA LYS A 67 -0.36 -7.66 -25.28
C LYS A 67 -1.62 -7.26 -24.53
N THR A 68 -2.04 -8.08 -23.59
CA THR A 68 -3.24 -7.89 -22.79
C THR A 68 -2.95 -8.09 -21.30
N PRO A 69 -3.71 -7.47 -20.39
CA PRO A 69 -3.57 -7.72 -18.96
C PRO A 69 -3.79 -9.19 -18.56
N ASP A 70 -4.51 -9.95 -19.39
CA ASP A 70 -4.78 -11.36 -19.16
C ASP A 70 -3.55 -12.25 -19.36
N GLU A 71 -2.65 -11.88 -20.26
CA GLU A 71 -1.38 -12.59 -20.49
C GLU A 71 -0.39 -12.46 -19.32
N VAL A 72 -0.64 -11.54 -18.38
CA VAL A 72 0.21 -11.37 -17.21
C VAL A 72 -0.04 -12.51 -16.22
N SER A 73 0.97 -13.36 -16.02
CA SER A 73 0.89 -14.44 -15.04
C SER A 73 0.98 -13.91 -13.60
N LEU A 74 0.30 -14.57 -12.66
CA LEU A 74 0.33 -14.20 -11.23
C LEU A 74 1.76 -14.24 -10.66
N SER A 75 2.61 -15.16 -11.16
CA SER A 75 4.00 -15.29 -10.72
C SER A 75 4.89 -14.10 -11.09
N VAL A 76 4.49 -13.32 -12.10
CA VAL A 76 5.14 -12.05 -12.49
C VAL A 76 4.45 -10.86 -11.82
N LEU A 77 3.11 -10.88 -11.75
CA LEU A 77 2.32 -9.79 -11.19
C LEU A 77 2.52 -9.59 -9.69
N ILE A 78 2.52 -10.66 -8.90
CA ILE A 78 2.64 -10.58 -7.43
C ILE A 78 3.93 -9.84 -7.02
N PRO A 79 5.14 -10.24 -7.49
CA PRO A 79 6.35 -9.54 -7.08
C PRO A 79 6.43 -8.12 -7.68
N ALA A 80 5.88 -7.87 -8.87
CA ALA A 80 5.78 -6.54 -9.45
C ALA A 80 4.90 -5.61 -8.59
N PHE A 81 3.73 -6.10 -8.17
CA PHE A 81 2.82 -5.42 -7.27
C PHE A 81 3.51 -5.08 -5.94
N MET A 82 4.18 -6.06 -5.31
CA MET A 82 4.90 -5.85 -4.05
C MET A 82 5.94 -4.73 -4.15
N ILE A 83 6.73 -4.68 -5.23
CA ILE A 83 7.74 -3.62 -5.43
C ILE A 83 7.07 -2.27 -5.68
N SER A 84 5.99 -2.24 -6.46
CA SER A 84 5.20 -1.02 -6.72
C SER A 84 4.64 -0.44 -5.42
N GLU A 85 4.02 -1.28 -4.60
CA GLU A 85 3.46 -0.90 -3.30
C GLU A 85 4.53 -0.49 -2.29
N LEU A 86 5.66 -1.20 -2.25
CA LEU A 86 6.76 -0.83 -1.36
C LEU A 86 7.27 0.57 -1.69
N LYS A 87 7.43 0.91 -2.98
CA LYS A 87 7.83 2.26 -3.40
C LYS A 87 6.81 3.31 -2.99
N THR A 88 5.53 3.04 -3.20
CA THR A 88 4.44 3.94 -2.78
C THR A 88 4.45 4.12 -1.26
N ALA A 89 4.62 3.05 -0.49
CA ALA A 89 4.70 3.10 0.97
C ALA A 89 5.89 3.93 1.46
N PHE A 90 7.07 3.81 0.83
CA PHE A 90 8.22 4.65 1.14
C PHE A 90 7.99 6.12 0.79
N GLN A 91 7.32 6.42 -0.33
CA GLN A 91 6.97 7.79 -0.70
C GLN A 91 6.03 8.43 0.32
N ILE A 92 4.96 7.72 0.69
CA ILE A 92 4.01 8.16 1.71
C ILE A 92 4.72 8.33 3.06
N GLY A 93 5.49 7.33 3.50
CA GLY A 93 6.23 7.39 4.76
C GLY A 93 7.22 8.55 4.82
N PHE A 94 7.92 8.83 3.71
CA PHE A 94 8.83 9.98 3.62
C PHE A 94 8.08 11.32 3.77
N LEU A 95 6.99 11.51 3.02
CA LEU A 95 6.19 12.73 3.08
C LEU A 95 5.59 12.97 4.48
N LEU A 96 5.12 11.90 5.13
CA LEU A 96 4.60 11.97 6.49
C LEU A 96 5.67 12.29 7.53
N TYR A 97 6.92 11.90 7.28
CA TYR A 97 8.03 12.14 8.19
C TYR A 97 8.54 13.60 8.16
N LEU A 98 8.40 14.29 7.03
CA LEU A 98 8.88 15.66 6.84
C LEU A 98 8.44 16.67 7.93
N PRO A 99 7.16 16.79 8.32
CA PRO A 99 6.76 17.73 9.37
C PRO A 99 7.41 17.42 10.72
N PHE A 100 7.57 16.13 11.06
CA PHE A 100 8.22 15.73 12.30
C PHE A 100 9.73 16.02 12.30
N LEU A 101 10.37 15.87 11.13
CA LEU A 101 11.77 16.24 10.94
C LEU A 101 11.98 17.74 11.18
N VAL A 102 11.07 18.60 10.68
CA VAL A 102 11.12 20.05 10.94
C VAL A 102 11.00 20.34 12.43
N ILE A 103 10.08 19.68 13.14
CA ILE A 103 9.94 19.84 14.60
C ILE A 103 11.25 19.45 15.31
N ASP A 104 11.87 18.33 14.94
CA ASP A 104 13.14 17.92 15.53
C ASP A 104 14.26 18.95 15.31
N MET A 105 14.38 19.49 14.09
CA MET A 105 15.38 20.50 13.76
C MET A 105 15.17 21.81 14.53
N VAL A 106 13.92 22.26 14.68
CA VAL A 106 13.56 23.49 15.41
C VAL A 106 13.85 23.32 16.90
N ILE A 107 13.38 22.23 17.52
CA ILE A 107 13.62 21.96 18.94
C ILE A 107 15.11 21.81 19.24
N SER A 108 15.84 21.08 18.40
CA SER A 108 17.30 20.94 18.54
C SER A 108 18.01 22.30 18.48
N SER A 109 17.64 23.17 17.51
CA SER A 109 18.20 24.51 17.38
C SER A 109 17.95 25.38 18.62
N ILE A 110 16.75 25.31 19.22
CA ILE A 110 16.40 26.05 20.44
C ILE A 110 17.21 25.55 21.64
N LEU A 111 17.31 24.23 21.84
CA LEU A 111 18.07 23.65 22.95
C LEU A 111 19.55 23.99 22.87
N MET A 112 20.13 23.95 21.67
CA MET A 112 21.52 24.35 21.42
C MET A 112 21.73 25.84 21.73
N ALA A 113 20.80 26.71 21.31
CA ALA A 113 20.88 28.15 21.59
C ALA A 113 20.80 28.48 23.09
N MET A 114 20.10 27.65 23.88
CA MET A 114 20.02 27.76 25.34
C MET A 114 21.24 27.17 26.07
N GLY A 115 22.20 26.58 25.35
CA GLY A 115 23.36 25.89 25.95
C GLY A 115 23.03 24.54 26.59
N MET A 116 21.83 24.01 26.39
CA MET A 116 21.38 22.75 26.99
C MET A 116 21.78 21.54 26.14
N MET A 117 23.07 21.33 25.94
CA MET A 117 23.60 20.27 25.08
C MET A 117 23.40 18.85 25.65
N MET A 118 23.19 18.72 26.96
CA MET A 118 23.04 17.41 27.61
C MET A 118 21.63 16.83 27.52
N LEU A 119 20.63 17.63 27.15
CA LEU A 119 19.25 17.17 27.02
C LEU A 119 19.02 16.59 25.63
N PRO A 120 18.60 15.31 25.49
CA PRO A 120 18.31 14.72 24.19
C PRO A 120 17.14 15.46 23.51
N PRO A 121 17.33 16.11 22.34
CA PRO A 121 16.28 16.89 21.70
C PRO A 121 15.01 16.09 21.39
N VAL A 122 15.16 14.79 21.14
CA VAL A 122 14.06 13.86 20.84
C VAL A 122 13.07 13.74 22.01
N MET A 123 13.55 13.77 23.26
CA MET A 123 12.69 13.68 24.45
C MET A 123 11.79 14.93 24.57
N ILE A 124 12.33 16.09 24.19
CA ILE A 124 11.59 17.36 24.20
C ILE A 124 10.67 17.46 22.98
N SER A 125 11.09 16.98 21.80
CA SER A 125 10.30 17.10 20.58
C SER A 125 9.09 16.16 20.53
N LEU A 126 9.17 15.00 21.20
CA LEU A 126 8.10 14.00 21.21
C LEU A 126 6.70 14.56 21.59
N PRO A 127 6.50 15.28 22.70
CA PRO A 127 5.18 15.85 23.03
C PRO A 127 4.68 16.84 21.98
N PHE A 128 5.57 17.64 21.36
CA PHE A 128 5.18 18.55 20.27
C PHE A 128 4.76 17.79 19.02
N LYS A 129 5.45 16.70 18.67
CA LYS A 129 5.06 15.83 17.55
C LYS A 129 3.67 15.25 17.75
N ILE A 130 3.40 14.72 18.95
CA ILE A 130 2.09 14.17 19.31
C ILE A 130 1.02 15.26 19.26
N LEU A 131 1.30 16.44 19.81
CA LEU A 131 0.38 17.57 19.78
C LEU A 131 0.02 17.97 18.34
N VAL A 132 1.03 18.18 17.49
CA VAL A 132 0.81 18.51 16.07
C VAL A 132 0.03 17.41 15.37
N PHE A 133 0.37 16.14 15.59
CA PHE A 133 -0.33 15.01 14.99
C PHE A 133 -1.81 14.94 15.38
N ILE A 134 -2.15 15.24 16.64
CA ILE A 134 -3.55 15.30 17.10
C ILE A 134 -4.26 16.54 16.55
N LEU A 135 -3.59 17.71 16.54
CA LEU A 135 -4.18 18.97 16.06
C LEU A 135 -4.57 18.93 14.58
N VAL A 136 -3.81 18.20 13.77
CA VAL A 136 -4.12 18.01 12.34
C VAL A 136 -5.03 16.81 12.08
N ASP A 137 -5.51 16.15 13.14
CA ASP A 137 -6.30 14.92 13.03
C ASP A 137 -5.59 13.82 12.21
N GLY A 138 -4.33 13.58 12.56
CA GLY A 138 -3.41 12.78 11.77
C GLY A 138 -3.88 11.35 11.50
N PHE A 139 -4.61 10.71 12.43
CA PHE A 139 -5.15 9.36 12.19
C PHE A 139 -6.17 9.33 11.05
N ASN A 140 -7.05 10.32 10.97
CA ASN A 140 -8.04 10.42 9.90
C ASN A 140 -7.36 10.73 8.57
N LEU A 141 -6.43 11.69 8.55
CA LEU A 141 -5.65 12.00 7.35
C LEU A 141 -4.87 10.78 6.84
N LEU A 142 -4.19 10.04 7.72
CA LEU A 142 -3.46 8.83 7.34
C LEU A 142 -4.40 7.78 6.73
N THR A 143 -5.53 7.54 7.38
CA THR A 143 -6.49 6.52 6.95
C THR A 143 -7.11 6.89 5.60
N GLU A 144 -7.56 8.13 5.44
CA GLU A 144 -8.14 8.65 4.21
C GLU A 144 -7.15 8.57 3.04
N ASN A 145 -5.91 9.06 3.23
CA ASN A 145 -4.90 9.03 2.18
C ASN A 145 -4.48 7.60 1.80
N LEU A 146 -4.41 6.68 2.77
CA LEU A 146 -4.13 5.28 2.48
C LEU A 146 -5.27 4.65 1.67
N VAL A 147 -6.52 4.85 2.07
CA VAL A 147 -7.69 4.32 1.33
C VAL A 147 -7.75 4.93 -0.07
N ALA A 148 -7.53 6.23 -0.21
CA ALA A 148 -7.52 6.93 -1.50
C ALA A 148 -6.36 6.51 -2.42
N SER A 149 -5.25 6.01 -1.86
CA SER A 149 -4.10 5.55 -2.66
C SER A 149 -4.38 4.27 -3.44
N PHE A 150 -5.33 3.45 -2.98
CA PHE A 150 -5.75 2.24 -3.69
C PHE A 150 -6.88 2.54 -4.66
N LYS A 151 -6.68 2.16 -5.92
CA LYS A 151 -7.72 2.29 -6.95
C LYS A 151 -8.79 1.22 -6.74
N MET A 152 -9.84 1.58 -6.00
CA MET A 152 -11.02 0.75 -5.78
C MET A 152 -12.01 0.97 -6.93
N VAL A 153 -12.05 0.00 -7.85
CA VAL A 153 -12.85 -0.03 -9.12
C VAL A 153 -12.25 0.77 -10.26
#